data_AF-A0A3N5QDK3-F1
#
_entry.id   AF-A0A3N5QDK3-F1
#
_cell.length_a   1.000
_cell.length_b   1.000
_cell.length_c   1.000
_cell.angle_alpha   90.00
_cell.angle_beta   90.00
_cell.angle_gamma   90.00
#
_symmetry.space_group_name_H-M   'P 1'
#
loop_
_entity.id
_entity.type
_entity.pdbx_description
1 polymer ?
#
loop_
_entity_poly.entity_id
_entity_poly.type
_entity_poly.pdbx_seq_one_letter_code
_entity_poly.pdbx_strand_id
1 'polypeptide(L)'
;KKPSPLAPFYRIFNKIFGRATNGYLGITGVLVRRSILSLVAVGAFGLLTVLSVGKLPTGFVPAEDQGIIMMNVALPNAASQVRTDEVVRQVEKILADQEGVDQFNAVIGISFLSNAYTSNVASFFVRLKPWDERGELTDEVISKQINQKVSQIPEAVIFAFSIPPIPGFGNASGVKF
;
A
#
# COMPACT_ATOMS: atom_id res chain seq x y z
N LYS A 1 -14.65 10.29 -57.94
CA LYS A 1 -14.35 9.68 -56.62
C LYS A 1 -14.90 10.61 -55.53
N LYS A 2 -15.85 10.16 -54.70
CA LYS A 2 -16.40 10.99 -53.60
C LYS A 2 -15.28 11.25 -52.57
N PRO A 3 -15.12 12.48 -52.06
CA PRO A 3 -14.09 12.76 -51.07
C PRO A 3 -14.35 11.91 -49.81
N SER A 4 -13.29 11.31 -49.27
CA SER A 4 -13.36 10.53 -48.04
C SER A 4 -13.93 11.39 -46.91
N PRO A 5 -14.89 10.91 -46.10
CA PRO A 5 -15.48 11.67 -45.00
C PRO A 5 -14.46 12.07 -43.92
N LEU A 6 -13.27 11.45 -43.91
CA LEU A 6 -12.16 11.78 -43.00
C LEU A 6 -11.22 12.87 -43.55
N ALA A 7 -11.37 13.28 -44.81
CA ALA A 7 -10.58 14.35 -45.42
C ALA A 7 -10.55 15.67 -44.62
N PRO A 8 -11.66 16.18 -44.03
CA PRO A 8 -11.61 17.38 -43.20
C PRO A 8 -10.80 17.20 -41.91
N PHE A 9 -10.88 16.02 -41.27
CA PHE A 9 -10.08 15.70 -40.09
C PHE A 9 -8.58 15.72 -40.41
N TYR A 10 -8.15 15.00 -41.46
CA TYR A 10 -6.74 14.97 -41.85
C TYR A 10 -6.21 16.34 -42.26
N ARG A 11 -7.03 17.18 -42.89
CA ARG A 11 -6.63 18.54 -43.25
C ARG A 11 -6.39 19.42 -42.02
N ILE A 12 -7.23 19.31 -41.00
CA ILE A 12 -7.06 20.04 -39.73
C ILE A 12 -5.84 19.51 -38.98
N PHE A 13 -5.71 18.19 -38.86
CA PHE A 13 -4.56 17.53 -38.23
C PHE A 13 -3.25 17.96 -38.90
N ASN A 14 -3.14 17.85 -40.23
CA ASN A 14 -1.92 18.24 -40.96
C ASN A 14 -1.59 19.72 -40.82
N LYS A 15 -2.60 20.59 -40.71
CA LYS A 15 -2.39 22.03 -40.49
C LYS A 15 -1.87 22.33 -39.08
N ILE A 16 -2.38 21.63 -38.06
CA ILE A 16 -1.91 21.77 -36.68
C ILE A 16 -0.51 21.17 -36.53
N PHE A 17 -0.31 19.95 -37.06
CA PHE A 17 0.96 19.26 -37.06
C PHE A 17 2.04 20.08 -37.76
N GLY A 18 1.77 20.60 -38.97
CA GLY A 18 2.72 21.44 -39.68
C GLY A 18 3.09 22.73 -38.93
N ARG A 19 2.15 23.34 -38.20
CA ARG A 19 2.45 24.48 -37.31
C ARG A 19 3.34 24.09 -36.14
N ALA A 20 3.07 22.95 -35.51
CA ALA A 20 3.89 22.42 -34.43
C ALA A 20 5.31 22.08 -34.91
N THR A 21 5.44 21.44 -36.08
CA THR A 21 6.73 21.14 -36.72
C THR A 21 7.53 22.41 -37.00
N ASN A 22 6.91 23.42 -37.61
CA ASN A 22 7.60 24.67 -37.91
C ASN A 22 8.01 25.42 -36.63
N GLY A 23 7.17 25.39 -35.58
CA GLY A 23 7.53 25.94 -34.27
C GLY A 23 8.72 25.22 -33.62
N TYR A 24 8.71 23.88 -33.63
CA TYR A 24 9.82 23.06 -33.14
C TYR A 24 11.12 23.34 -33.91
N LEU A 25 11.07 23.40 -35.25
CA LEU A 25 12.24 23.73 -36.08
C LEU A 25 12.78 25.14 -35.78
N GLY A 26 11.90 26.11 -35.51
CA GLY A 26 12.30 27.45 -35.09
C GLY A 26 13.03 27.47 -33.74
N ILE A 27 12.46 26.81 -32.74
CA ILE A 27 13.03 26.73 -31.38
C ILE A 27 14.37 25.99 -31.39
N THR A 28 14.44 24.85 -32.07
CA THR A 28 15.68 24.07 -32.20
C THR A 28 16.77 24.84 -32.95
N GLY A 29 16.43 25.56 -34.02
CA GLY A 29 17.38 26.42 -34.72
C GLY A 29 18.01 27.50 -33.83
N VAL A 30 17.23 28.11 -32.91
CA VAL A 30 17.73 29.07 -31.93
C VAL A 30 18.63 28.41 -30.89
N LEU A 31 18.23 27.24 -30.37
CA LEU A 31 18.96 26.49 -29.36
C LEU A 31 20.31 25.95 -29.87
N VAL A 32 20.37 25.55 -31.15
CA VAL A 32 21.63 25.10 -31.79
C VAL A 32 22.61 26.27 -31.92
N ARG A 33 22.13 27.45 -32.34
CA ARG A 33 22.98 28.66 -32.42
C ARG A 33 23.39 29.19 -31.05
N ARG A 34 22.60 28.93 -30.00
CA ARG A 34 22.90 29.26 -28.60
C ARG A 34 23.25 28.01 -27.79
N SER A 35 24.23 27.25 -28.27
CA SER A 35 24.63 25.96 -27.69
C SER A 35 24.96 26.01 -26.19
N ILE A 36 25.56 27.11 -25.71
CA ILE A 36 25.86 27.31 -24.29
C ILE A 36 24.57 27.37 -23.45
N LEU A 37 23.54 28.08 -23.92
CA LEU A 37 22.25 28.15 -23.22
C LEU A 37 21.60 26.76 -23.13
N SER A 38 21.69 25.98 -24.21
CA SER A 38 21.22 24.61 -24.26
C SER A 38 21.97 23.70 -23.28
N LEU A 39 23.30 23.82 -23.18
CA LEU A 39 24.12 23.09 -22.22
C LEU A 39 23.79 23.45 -20.77
N VAL A 40 23.61 24.73 -20.46
CA VAL A 40 23.20 25.20 -19.13
C VAL A 40 21.82 24.65 -18.77
N ALA A 41 20.86 24.68 -19.70
CA ALA A 41 19.53 24.13 -19.47
C ALA A 41 19.59 22.62 -19.16
N VAL A 42 20.36 21.84 -19.94
CA VAL A 42 20.58 20.41 -19.68
C VAL A 42 21.21 20.19 -18.31
N GLY A 43 22.25 20.95 -17.95
CA GLY A 43 22.88 20.89 -16.63
C GLY A 43 21.91 21.21 -15.49
N ALA A 44 21.07 22.24 -15.66
CA ALA A 44 20.06 22.62 -14.68
C ALA A 44 19.00 21.52 -14.49
N PHE A 45 18.47 20.93 -15.57
CA PHE A 45 17.53 19.80 -15.47
C PHE A 45 18.19 18.56 -14.85
N GLY A 46 19.46 18.28 -15.19
CA GLY A 46 20.22 17.20 -14.57
C GLY A 46 20.38 17.41 -13.06
N LEU A 47 20.76 18.62 -12.63
CA LEU A 47 20.87 18.97 -11.22
C LEU A 47 19.52 18.85 -10.49
N LEU A 48 18.44 19.38 -11.07
CA LEU A 48 17.09 19.23 -10.52
C LEU A 48 16.68 17.76 -10.38
N THR A 49 17.05 16.91 -11.34
CA THR A 49 16.79 15.47 -11.29
C THR A 49 17.53 14.83 -10.11
N VAL A 50 18.84 15.07 -9.97
CA VAL A 50 19.64 14.54 -8.85
C VAL A 50 19.08 15.00 -7.50
N LEU A 51 18.72 16.28 -7.38
CA LEU A 51 18.11 16.83 -6.16
C LEU A 51 16.72 16.26 -5.85
N SER A 52 15.99 15.80 -6.88
CA SER A 52 14.64 15.26 -6.73
C SER A 52 14.64 13.76 -6.44
N VAL A 53 15.60 13.01 -7.00
CA VAL A 53 15.71 11.55 -6.80
C VAL A 53 15.86 11.20 -5.32
N GLY A 54 16.65 11.97 -4.57
CA GLY A 54 16.82 11.75 -3.12
C GLY A 54 15.57 12.00 -2.27
N LYS A 55 14.50 12.56 -2.85
CA LYS A 55 13.22 12.82 -2.15
C LYS A 55 12.14 11.80 -2.48
N LEU A 56 12.39 10.88 -3.41
CA LEU A 56 11.41 9.88 -3.81
C LEU A 56 11.34 8.79 -2.74
N PRO A 57 10.14 8.48 -2.21
CA PRO A 57 9.98 7.36 -1.29
C PRO A 57 10.31 6.07 -2.03
N THR A 58 11.23 5.31 -1.47
CA THR A 58 11.60 3.98 -1.92
C THR A 58 10.58 2.97 -1.40
N GLY A 59 10.34 1.91 -2.19
CA GLY A 59 9.47 0.81 -1.83
C GLY A 59 9.76 -0.37 -2.74
N PHE A 60 9.65 -1.58 -2.20
CA PHE A 60 9.85 -2.79 -3.00
C PHE A 60 8.59 -3.13 -3.79
N VAL A 61 7.51 -3.43 -3.07
CA VAL A 61 6.18 -3.77 -3.61
C VAL A 61 5.13 -3.03 -2.79
N PRO A 62 4.11 -2.41 -3.41
CA PRO A 62 3.02 -1.77 -2.67
C PRO A 62 2.28 -2.77 -1.80
N ALA A 63 1.77 -2.31 -0.65
CA ALA A 63 0.83 -3.11 0.12
C ALA A 63 -0.45 -3.29 -0.68
N GLU A 64 -0.98 -4.51 -0.70
CA GLU A 64 -2.19 -4.87 -1.41
C GLU A 64 -3.16 -5.51 -0.41
N ASP A 65 -4.45 -5.21 -0.57
CA ASP A 65 -5.49 -5.89 0.19
C ASP A 65 -5.59 -7.33 -0.29
N GLN A 66 -5.23 -8.28 0.57
CA GLN A 66 -5.25 -9.72 0.27
C GLN A 66 -6.52 -10.42 0.82
N GLY A 67 -7.46 -9.67 1.40
CA GLY A 67 -8.66 -10.23 2.04
C GLY A 67 -8.38 -10.99 3.34
N ILE A 68 -7.18 -10.87 3.92
CA ILE A 68 -6.78 -11.51 5.17
C ILE A 68 -5.97 -10.56 6.05
N ILE A 69 -6.24 -10.59 7.35
CA ILE A 69 -5.51 -9.86 8.39
C ILE A 69 -4.99 -10.88 9.40
N MET A 70 -3.76 -10.68 9.88
CA MET A 70 -3.23 -11.43 11.02
C MET A 70 -3.19 -10.52 12.24
N MET A 71 -3.44 -11.07 13.43
CA MET A 71 -3.29 -10.32 14.68
C MET A 71 -2.41 -11.08 15.63
N ASN A 72 -1.64 -10.34 16.42
CA ASN A 72 -0.86 -10.87 17.52
C ASN A 72 -1.39 -10.32 18.84
N VAL A 73 -1.56 -11.20 19.82
CA VAL A 73 -1.89 -10.89 21.21
C VAL A 73 -0.72 -11.33 22.07
N ALA A 74 -0.16 -10.41 22.85
CA ALA A 74 0.92 -10.70 23.78
C ALA A 74 0.61 -10.11 25.16
N LEU A 75 0.40 -10.99 26.13
CA LEU A 75 0.30 -10.63 27.55
C LEU A 75 1.71 -10.51 28.16
N PRO A 76 1.86 -9.86 29.33
CA PRO A 76 3.10 -9.87 30.08
C PRO A 76 3.65 -11.28 30.32
N ASN A 77 4.97 -11.38 30.43
CA ASN A 77 5.65 -12.64 30.72
C ASN A 77 5.09 -13.28 32.00
N ALA A 78 5.09 -14.62 32.04
CA ALA A 78 4.49 -15.44 33.10
C ALA A 78 2.95 -15.39 33.20
N ALA A 79 2.23 -14.78 32.25
CA ALA A 79 0.79 -14.97 32.14
C ALA A 79 0.45 -16.43 31.78
N SER A 80 -0.57 -16.97 32.44
CA SER A 80 -1.08 -18.32 32.18
C SER A 80 -1.90 -18.36 30.89
N GLN A 81 -2.02 -19.56 30.30
CA GLN A 81 -2.83 -19.75 29.10
C GLN A 81 -4.32 -19.41 29.34
N VAL A 82 -4.81 -19.59 30.57
CA VAL A 82 -6.17 -19.21 30.98
C VAL A 82 -6.38 -17.69 30.87
N ARG A 83 -5.42 -16.88 31.34
CA ARG A 83 -5.51 -15.42 31.19
C ARG A 83 -5.45 -14.99 29.72
N THR A 84 -4.64 -15.68 28.92
CA THR A 84 -4.59 -15.44 27.48
C THR A 84 -5.92 -15.78 26.80
N ASP A 85 -6.58 -16.89 27.18
CA ASP A 85 -7.91 -17.27 26.69
C ASP A 85 -8.97 -16.21 27.03
N GLU A 86 -8.94 -15.65 28.24
CA GLU A 86 -9.84 -14.57 28.66
C GLU A 86 -9.70 -13.32 27.78
N VAL A 87 -8.46 -12.90 27.47
CA VAL A 87 -8.19 -11.78 26.56
C VAL A 87 -8.62 -12.12 25.13
N VAL A 88 -8.33 -13.34 24.66
CA VAL A 88 -8.73 -13.81 23.33
C VAL A 88 -10.25 -13.73 23.16
N ARG A 89 -11.04 -14.13 24.15
CA ARG A 89 -12.51 -13.99 24.12
C ARG A 89 -12.98 -12.54 24.04
N GLN A 90 -12.24 -11.59 24.61
CA GLN A 90 -12.56 -10.17 24.46
C GLN A 90 -12.30 -9.70 23.02
N VAL A 91 -11.19 -10.13 22.43
CA VAL A 91 -10.85 -9.83 21.02
C VAL A 91 -11.86 -10.46 20.06
N GLU A 92 -12.28 -11.71 20.30
CA GLU A 92 -13.28 -12.39 19.49
C GLU A 92 -14.61 -11.61 19.43
N LYS A 93 -15.04 -11.01 20.55
CA LYS A 93 -16.23 -10.16 20.56
C LYS A 93 -16.04 -8.91 19.71
N ILE A 94 -14.89 -8.26 19.80
CA ILE A 94 -14.56 -7.08 18.99
C ILE A 94 -14.56 -7.43 17.49
N LEU A 95 -14.02 -8.60 17.12
CA LEU A 95 -13.98 -9.07 15.74
C LEU A 95 -15.35 -9.50 15.21
N ALA A 96 -16.20 -10.10 16.04
CA ALA A 96 -17.57 -10.45 15.69
C ALA A 96 -18.42 -9.22 15.34
N ASP A 97 -18.19 -8.10 16.04
CA ASP A 97 -18.89 -6.83 15.82
C ASP A 97 -18.19 -5.93 14.76
N GLN A 98 -17.10 -6.40 14.13
CA GLN A 98 -16.33 -5.61 13.17
C GLN A 98 -16.90 -5.74 11.76
N GLU A 99 -17.29 -4.61 11.17
CA GLU A 99 -17.72 -4.56 9.77
C GLU A 99 -16.57 -4.92 8.83
N GLY A 100 -16.90 -5.69 7.77
CA GLY A 100 -15.95 -6.17 6.78
C GLY A 100 -15.23 -7.49 7.14
N VAL A 101 -15.34 -7.95 8.39
CA VAL A 101 -14.86 -9.28 8.80
C VAL A 101 -15.89 -10.35 8.40
N ASP A 102 -15.41 -11.46 7.86
CA ASP A 102 -16.22 -12.64 7.49
C ASP A 102 -16.05 -13.74 8.53
N GLN A 103 -14.80 -14.18 8.75
CA GLN A 103 -14.48 -15.24 9.71
C GLN A 103 -13.17 -14.95 10.42
N PHE A 104 -13.02 -15.46 11.64
CA PHE A 104 -11.76 -15.38 12.38
C PHE A 104 -11.52 -16.67 13.17
N ASN A 105 -10.25 -16.99 13.39
CA ASN A 105 -9.82 -18.11 14.23
C ASN A 105 -8.66 -17.66 15.12
N ALA A 106 -8.70 -18.05 16.38
CA ALA A 106 -7.64 -17.82 17.34
C ALA A 106 -6.81 -19.09 17.56
N VAL A 107 -5.50 -18.92 17.70
CA VAL A 107 -4.56 -19.97 18.13
C VAL A 107 -3.84 -19.48 19.37
N ILE A 108 -4.19 -20.06 20.51
CA ILE A 108 -3.62 -19.70 21.82
C ILE A 108 -2.33 -20.49 22.04
N GLY A 109 -1.30 -19.81 22.54
CA GLY A 109 -0.01 -20.42 22.86
C GLY A 109 1.04 -20.26 21.76
N ILE A 110 0.68 -19.65 20.62
CA ILE A 110 1.55 -19.49 19.45
C ILE A 110 1.48 -18.04 18.96
N SER A 111 2.65 -17.42 18.76
CA SER A 111 2.81 -16.18 18.01
C SER A 111 3.41 -16.50 16.65
N PHE A 112 2.64 -16.38 15.57
CA PHE A 112 3.18 -16.53 14.21
C PHE A 112 4.09 -15.36 13.82
N LEU A 113 3.93 -14.20 14.46
CA LEU A 113 4.76 -13.02 14.20
C LEU A 113 6.20 -13.24 14.67
N SER A 114 6.38 -13.71 15.91
CA SER A 114 7.71 -13.97 16.50
C SER A 114 8.16 -15.43 16.42
N ASN A 115 7.32 -16.30 15.85
CA ASN A 115 7.54 -17.76 15.79
C ASN A 115 7.85 -18.38 17.17
N ALA A 116 7.10 -17.93 18.19
CA ALA A 116 7.28 -18.32 19.58
C ALA A 116 6.09 -19.13 20.10
N TYR A 117 6.38 -20.10 20.98
CA TYR A 117 5.40 -20.98 21.61
C TYR A 117 5.42 -20.77 23.12
N THR A 118 4.53 -19.91 23.64
CA THR A 118 4.48 -19.55 25.07
C THR A 118 3.05 -19.35 25.54
N SER A 119 2.78 -19.54 26.83
CA SER A 119 1.42 -19.47 27.38
C SER A 119 0.77 -18.08 27.34
N ASN A 120 1.59 -17.03 27.18
CA ASN A 120 1.17 -15.61 27.23
C ASN A 120 0.91 -14.99 25.85
N VAL A 121 0.93 -15.77 24.76
CA VAL A 121 0.69 -15.26 23.41
C VAL A 121 -0.47 -15.97 22.72
N ALA A 122 -1.12 -15.28 21.79
CA ALA A 122 -2.06 -15.87 20.85
C ALA A 122 -1.97 -15.15 19.50
N SER A 123 -2.40 -15.83 18.45
CA SER A 123 -2.50 -15.25 17.11
C SER A 123 -3.91 -15.42 16.56
N PHE A 124 -4.37 -14.47 15.76
CA PHE A 124 -5.61 -14.57 15.02
C PHE A 124 -5.36 -14.57 13.52
N PHE A 125 -6.11 -15.41 12.81
CA PHE A 125 -6.28 -15.32 11.38
C PHE A 125 -7.69 -14.80 11.11
N VAL A 126 -7.79 -13.62 10.50
CA VAL A 126 -9.05 -12.93 10.21
C VAL A 126 -9.23 -12.87 8.71
N ARG A 127 -10.22 -13.59 8.19
CA ARG A 127 -10.66 -13.51 6.80
C ARG A 127 -11.69 -12.39 6.66
N LEU A 128 -11.47 -11.54 5.67
CA LEU A 128 -12.36 -10.45 5.32
C LEU A 128 -13.40 -10.90 4.31
N LYS A 129 -14.50 -10.14 4.21
CA LYS A 129 -15.51 -10.34 3.16
C LYS A 129 -14.91 -10.09 1.76
N PRO A 130 -15.54 -10.59 0.69
CA PRO A 130 -15.17 -10.25 -0.69
C PRO A 130 -15.10 -8.72 -0.91
N TRP A 131 -14.20 -8.24 -1.78
CA TRP A 131 -13.98 -6.80 -1.98
C TRP A 131 -15.25 -6.05 -2.44
N ASP A 132 -16.06 -6.70 -3.26
CA ASP A 132 -17.34 -6.19 -3.77
C ASP A 132 -18.38 -5.96 -2.68
N GLU A 133 -18.27 -6.65 -1.54
CA GLU A 133 -19.14 -6.46 -0.37
C GLU A 133 -18.59 -5.44 0.65
N ARG A 134 -17.33 -5.01 0.50
CA ARG A 134 -16.63 -4.16 1.48
C ARG A 134 -16.59 -2.67 1.11
N GLY A 135 -16.82 -2.32 -0.15
CA GLY A 135 -16.71 -0.93 -0.60
C GLY A 135 -15.32 -0.35 -0.30
N GLU A 136 -15.25 0.71 0.49
CA GLU A 136 -14.01 1.39 0.88
C GLU A 136 -13.27 0.70 2.06
N LEU A 137 -13.83 -0.38 2.63
CA LEU A 137 -13.23 -1.09 3.77
C LEU A 137 -12.10 -2.01 3.30
N THR A 138 -10.93 -1.44 3.08
CA THR A 138 -9.69 -2.21 2.84
C THR A 138 -9.20 -2.91 4.11
N ASP A 139 -8.34 -3.90 3.94
CA ASP A 139 -7.64 -4.56 5.03
C ASP A 139 -6.86 -3.59 5.94
N GLU A 140 -6.24 -2.54 5.38
CA GLU A 140 -5.56 -1.50 6.14
C GLU A 140 -6.54 -0.70 7.01
N VAL A 141 -7.69 -0.30 6.44
CA VAL A 141 -8.73 0.45 7.15
C VAL A 141 -9.32 -0.39 8.28
N ILE A 142 -9.67 -1.66 8.00
CA ILE A 142 -10.21 -2.58 8.99
C ILE A 142 -9.16 -2.86 10.08
N SER A 143 -7.90 -3.10 9.72
CA SER A 143 -6.81 -3.29 10.70
C SER A 143 -6.67 -2.10 11.63
N LYS A 144 -6.74 -0.88 11.10
CA LYS A 144 -6.68 0.35 11.90
C LYS A 144 -7.87 0.47 12.85
N GLN A 145 -9.08 0.16 12.40
CA GLN A 145 -10.28 0.18 13.25
C GLN A 145 -10.20 -0.88 14.36
N ILE A 146 -9.76 -2.10 14.03
CA ILE A 146 -9.53 -3.16 15.02
C ILE A 146 -8.49 -2.70 16.03
N ASN A 147 -7.36 -2.14 15.59
CA ASN A 147 -6.29 -1.63 16.46
C ASN A 147 -6.78 -0.57 17.45
N GLN A 148 -7.68 0.32 17.01
CA GLN A 148 -8.31 1.32 17.88
C GLN A 148 -9.24 0.71 18.93
N LYS A 149 -9.96 -0.38 18.59
CA LYS A 149 -10.87 -1.07 19.53
C LYS A 149 -10.09 -1.90 20.54
N VAL A 150 -9.11 -2.69 20.08
CA VAL A 150 -8.33 -3.58 20.96
C VAL A 150 -7.36 -2.81 21.87
N SER A 151 -6.99 -1.56 21.54
CA SER A 151 -6.19 -0.73 22.45
C SER A 151 -6.89 -0.38 23.77
N GLN A 152 -8.20 -0.66 23.87
CA GLN A 152 -8.97 -0.54 25.11
C GLN A 152 -8.75 -1.70 26.09
N ILE A 153 -8.01 -2.76 25.69
CA ILE A 153 -7.71 -3.93 26.52
C ILE A 153 -6.32 -3.74 27.15
N PRO A 154 -6.21 -3.26 28.41
CA PRO A 154 -4.93 -2.96 29.05
C PRO A 154 -4.10 -4.21 29.40
N GLU A 155 -4.71 -5.40 29.42
CA GLU A 155 -4.09 -6.64 29.86
C GLU A 155 -3.04 -7.18 28.88
N ALA A 156 -3.09 -6.77 27.61
CA ALA A 156 -2.24 -7.29 26.54
C ALA A 156 -1.88 -6.23 25.50
N VAL A 157 -0.74 -6.42 24.85
CA VAL A 157 -0.40 -5.70 23.63
C VAL A 157 -1.01 -6.47 22.45
N ILE A 158 -1.95 -5.83 21.76
CA ILE A 158 -2.72 -6.43 20.68
C ILE A 158 -2.62 -5.54 19.46
N PHE A 159 -2.29 -6.12 18.31
CA PHE A 159 -2.32 -5.41 17.05
C PHE A 159 -2.57 -6.34 15.85
N ALA A 160 -3.35 -5.81 14.91
CA ALA A 160 -3.67 -6.34 13.60
C ALA A 160 -2.73 -5.74 12.54
N PHE A 161 -2.33 -6.58 11.59
CA PHE A 161 -1.47 -6.21 10.47
C PHE A 161 -1.78 -7.07 9.24
N SER A 162 -1.60 -6.49 8.05
CA SER A 162 -1.69 -7.21 6.79
C SER A 162 -0.43 -8.04 6.52
N ILE A 163 -0.64 -9.21 5.93
CA ILE A 163 0.44 -10.10 5.48
C ILE A 163 1.10 -9.46 4.24
N PRO A 164 2.42 -9.54 4.06
CA PRO A 164 3.06 -9.05 2.85
C PRO A 164 2.57 -9.78 1.59
N PRO A 165 2.52 -9.11 0.42
CA PRO A 165 2.01 -9.68 -0.83
C PRO A 165 2.85 -10.84 -1.37
N ILE A 166 4.13 -10.94 -0.97
CA ILE A 166 5.03 -12.04 -1.35
C ILE A 166 5.39 -12.85 -0.10
N PRO A 167 4.88 -14.09 0.03
CA PRO A 167 5.26 -14.99 1.11
C PRO A 167 6.79 -15.20 1.14
N GLY A 168 7.40 -15.12 2.32
CA GLY A 168 8.84 -15.37 2.51
C GLY A 168 9.73 -14.11 2.64
N PHE A 169 9.19 -12.91 2.47
CA PHE A 169 9.91 -11.64 2.70
C PHE A 169 9.75 -11.07 4.14
N GLY A 170 9.14 -11.82 5.05
CA GLY A 170 8.86 -11.45 6.44
C GLY A 170 7.40 -11.71 6.83
N ASN A 171 7.07 -11.53 8.11
CA ASN A 171 5.69 -11.76 8.62
C ASN A 171 4.83 -10.49 8.60
N ALA A 172 5.39 -9.30 8.40
CA ALA A 172 4.67 -8.04 8.42
C ALA A 172 4.96 -7.21 7.16
N SER A 173 3.91 -6.67 6.54
CA SER A 173 4.04 -5.75 5.40
C SER A 173 4.65 -4.41 5.85
N GLY A 174 5.57 -3.85 5.05
CA GLY A 174 6.08 -2.49 5.29
C GLY A 174 7.60 -2.29 5.34
N VAL A 175 8.42 -3.19 4.80
CA VAL A 175 9.88 -2.93 4.71
C VAL A 175 10.13 -1.81 3.70
N LYS A 176 10.22 -0.59 4.20
CA LYS A 176 10.79 0.58 3.52
C LYS A 176 12.26 0.65 3.92
N PHE A 177 13.16 0.42 2.96
CA PHE A 177 14.58 0.77 3.10
C PHE A 177 14.79 2.18 2.58
#